data_AF-A0A531KJU5-F1
#
_entry.id   AF-A0A531KJU5-F1
#
_cell.length_a   1.000
_cell.length_b   1.000
_cell.length_c   1.000
_cell.angle_alpha   90.00
_cell.angle_beta   90.00
_cell.angle_gamma   90.00
#
_symmetry.space_group_name_H-M   'P 1'
#
loop_
_entity.id
_entity.type
_entity.pdbx_description
1 polymer ?
#
loop_
_entity_poly.entity_id
_entity_poly.type
_entity_poly.pdbx_seq_one_letter_code
_entity_poly.pdbx_strand_id
1 'polypeptide(L)'
;MLYFSRFKMILIWLAVAATVILAAPNLFSASTLAKLPDWVPKRQMTLGLDLQGGSHILLRMDPNDLIKDRLETTRDEIRTRLRDAKIGYTG
;
A
#
# COMPACT_ATOMS: atom_id res chain seq x y z
N MET A 1 32.39 -28.38 -29.43
CA MET A 1 32.86 -27.08 -28.92
C MET A 1 31.92 -26.01 -29.45
N LEU A 2 31.18 -25.31 -28.59
CA LEU A 2 30.27 -24.25 -29.03
C LEU A 2 31.09 -23.05 -29.56
N TYR A 3 31.20 -22.93 -30.88
CA TYR A 3 31.77 -21.75 -31.51
C TYR A 3 30.73 -20.62 -31.47
N PHE A 4 30.85 -19.74 -30.47
CA PHE A 4 30.04 -18.53 -30.40
C PHE A 4 30.59 -17.47 -31.35
N SER A 5 29.80 -17.07 -32.34
CA SER A 5 30.13 -15.94 -33.21
C SER A 5 30.32 -14.67 -32.37
N ARG A 6 31.43 -13.94 -32.60
CA ARG A 6 31.79 -12.72 -31.87
C ARG A 6 30.68 -11.66 -31.93
N PHE A 7 29.94 -11.62 -33.04
CA PHE A 7 28.81 -10.71 -33.22
C PHE A 7 27.63 -11.06 -32.30
N LYS A 8 27.32 -12.36 -32.14
CA LYS A 8 26.28 -12.83 -31.22
C LYS A 8 26.66 -12.51 -29.77
N MET A 9 27.93 -12.68 -29.41
CA MET A 9 28.43 -12.34 -28.08
C MET A 9 28.30 -10.84 -27.76
N ILE A 10 28.65 -9.96 -28.71
CA ILE A 10 28.51 -8.51 -28.55
C ILE A 10 27.04 -8.13 -28.37
N LEU A 11 26.13 -8.69 -29.18
CA LEU A 11 24.69 -8.43 -29.07
C LEU A 11 24.14 -8.87 -27.70
N ILE A 12 24.55 -10.03 -27.21
CA ILE A 12 24.12 -10.53 -25.89
C ILE A 12 24.60 -9.58 -24.80
N TRP A 13 25.86 -9.17 -24.80
CA TRP A 13 26.39 -8.22 -23.82
C TRP A 13 25.70 -6.86 -23.87
N LEU A 14 25.38 -6.37 -25.07
CA LEU A 14 24.65 -5.11 -25.23
C LEU A 14 23.23 -5.22 -24.67
N ALA A 15 22.52 -6.33 -24.94
CA ALA A 15 21.19 -6.57 -24.37
C ALA A 15 21.21 -6.65 -22.83
N VAL A 16 22.21 -7.33 -22.26
CA VAL A 16 22.41 -7.40 -20.81
C VAL A 16 22.68 -6.00 -20.24
N ALA A 17 23.61 -5.24 -20.85
CA ALA A 17 23.92 -3.89 -20.41
C ALA A 17 22.70 -2.95 -20.47
N ALA A 18 21.91 -3.02 -21.55
CA ALA A 18 20.68 -2.25 -21.70
C ALA A 18 19.66 -2.60 -20.59
N THR A 19 19.52 -3.88 -20.26
CA THR A 19 18.60 -4.35 -19.20
C THR A 19 19.04 -3.83 -17.82
N VAL A 20 20.35 -3.85 -17.54
CA VAL A 20 20.91 -3.32 -16.28
C VAL A 20 20.68 -1.81 -16.18
N ILE A 21 20.90 -1.05 -17.24
CA ILE A 21 20.70 0.41 -17.27
C ILE A 21 19.22 0.75 -17.03
N LEU A 22 18.29 -0.01 -17.61
CA LEU A 22 16.86 0.21 -17.42
C LEU A 22 16.37 -0.22 -16.02
N ALA A 23 17.01 -1.21 -15.39
CA ALA A 23 16.67 -1.67 -14.04
C ALA A 23 17.35 -0.83 -12.93
N ALA A 24 18.47 -0.17 -13.22
CA ALA A 24 19.23 0.62 -12.26
C ALA A 24 18.39 1.68 -11.51
N PRO A 25 17.48 2.44 -12.16
CA PRO A 25 16.58 3.37 -11.48
C PRO A 25 15.77 2.76 -10.34
N ASN A 26 15.49 1.45 -10.37
CA ASN A 26 14.69 0.77 -9.34
C ASN A 26 15.50 0.42 -8.07
N LEU A 27 16.83 0.50 -8.12
CA LEU A 27 17.72 0.19 -6.99
C LEU A 27 18.09 1.42 -6.15
N PHE A 28 17.91 2.63 -6.70
CA PHE A 28 18.25 3.87 -6.02
C PHE A 28 17.01 4.53 -5.40
N SER A 29 17.18 5.32 -4.34
CA SER A 29 16.08 6.10 -3.77
C SER A 29 15.76 7.34 -4.63
N ALA A 30 14.50 7.80 -4.63
CA ALA A 30 14.04 8.95 -5.42
C ALA A 30 14.92 10.22 -5.25
N SER A 31 15.49 10.43 -4.06
CA SER A 31 16.40 11.54 -3.76
C SER A 31 17.76 11.43 -4.47
N THR A 32 18.22 10.21 -4.75
CA THR A 32 19.46 9.94 -5.49
C THR A 32 19.24 10.07 -7.00
N LEU A 33 18.07 9.66 -7.50
CA LEU A 33 17.68 9.85 -8.90
C LEU A 33 17.47 11.32 -9.28
N ALA A 34 16.98 12.14 -8.36
CA ALA A 34 16.78 13.57 -8.60
C ALA A 34 18.10 14.32 -8.85
N LYS A 35 19.22 13.81 -8.32
CA LYS A 35 20.57 14.38 -8.50
C LYS A 35 21.29 13.89 -9.76
N LEU A 36 20.72 12.91 -10.47
CA LEU A 36 21.27 12.44 -11.74
C LEU A 36 20.87 13.39 -12.89
N PRO A 37 21.76 13.56 -13.88
CA PRO A 37 21.49 14.41 -15.05
C PRO A 37 20.28 13.91 -15.86
N ASP A 38 19.62 14.82 -16.57
CA ASP A 38 18.28 14.61 -17.19
C ASP A 38 18.22 13.56 -18.30
N TRP A 39 19.37 13.08 -18.80
CA TRP A 39 19.44 12.03 -19.81
C TRP A 39 19.26 10.61 -19.24
N VAL A 40 19.28 10.44 -17.92
CA VAL A 40 19.08 9.13 -17.26
C VAL A 40 17.59 8.89 -17.05
N PRO A 41 17.04 7.68 -17.31
CA PRO A 41 15.64 7.37 -17.06
C PRO A 41 15.31 7.48 -15.56
N LYS A 42 14.70 8.59 -15.15
CA LYS A 42 14.28 8.87 -13.76
C LYS A 42 12.97 8.18 -13.35
N ARG A 43 12.32 7.46 -14.27
CA ARG A 43 11.03 6.81 -14.00
C ARG A 43 11.25 5.53 -13.20
N GLN A 44 11.15 5.64 -11.88
CA GLN A 44 11.00 4.48 -11.02
C GLN A 44 9.61 3.87 -11.24
N MET A 45 9.52 2.54 -11.15
CA MET A 45 8.22 1.87 -11.17
C MET A 45 7.46 2.27 -9.91
N THR A 46 6.19 2.65 -10.04
CA THR A 46 5.33 2.93 -8.89
C THR A 46 5.21 1.64 -8.07
N LEU A 47 5.91 1.59 -6.94
CA LEU A 47 5.84 0.46 -6.02
C LEU A 47 4.39 0.31 -5.57
N GLY A 48 3.82 -0.89 -5.69
CA GLY A 48 2.48 -1.18 -5.21
C GLY A 48 2.38 -1.01 -3.69
N LEU A 49 1.14 -0.94 -3.18
CA LEU A 49 0.82 -0.72 -1.76
C LEU A 49 1.58 -1.67 -0.81
N ASP A 50 1.78 -2.93 -1.24
CA ASP A 50 2.50 -3.98 -0.50
C ASP A 50 4.00 -3.67 -0.32
N LEU A 51 4.60 -3.01 -1.32
CA LEU A 51 5.99 -2.57 -1.30
C LEU A 51 6.18 -1.15 -0.73
N GLN A 52 5.09 -0.37 -0.59
CA GLN A 52 5.08 0.96 0.02
C GLN A 52 4.74 0.94 1.53
N GLY A 53 4.36 -0.22 2.08
CA GLY A 53 4.21 -0.41 3.53
C GLY A 53 3.06 0.35 4.18
N GLY A 54 2.05 0.77 3.41
CA GLY A 54 0.89 1.49 3.93
C GLY A 54 -0.37 0.63 3.86
N SER A 55 -0.77 -0.02 4.96
CA SER A 55 -2.05 -0.71 5.02
C SER A 55 -3.19 0.31 4.97
N HIS A 56 -3.78 0.51 3.79
CA HIS A 56 -5.03 1.23 3.66
C HIS A 56 -6.15 0.29 4.11
N ILE A 57 -6.31 0.13 5.42
CA ILE A 57 -7.48 -0.54 5.97
C ILE A 57 -8.66 0.38 5.70
N LEU A 58 -9.35 0.13 4.59
CA LEU A 58 -10.69 0.66 4.36
C LEU A 58 -11.61 0.02 5.41
N LEU A 59 -11.67 0.62 6.59
CA LEU A 59 -12.70 0.32 7.59
C LEU A 59 -14.04 0.76 7.00
N ARG A 60 -14.66 -0.14 6.25
CA ARG A 60 -16.04 0.01 5.81
C ARG A 60 -16.93 -0.20 7.03
N MET A 61 -17.23 0.89 7.71
CA MET A 61 -18.25 0.92 8.77
C MET A 61 -19.62 1.02 8.10
N ASP A 62 -20.50 0.04 8.33
CA ASP A 62 -21.89 0.13 7.87
C ASP A 62 -22.64 1.15 8.75
N PRO A 63 -23.28 2.19 8.18
CA PRO A 63 -24.04 3.17 8.95
C PRO A 63 -25.13 2.53 9.82
N ASN A 64 -25.70 1.40 9.39
CA ASN A 64 -26.76 0.73 10.13
C ASN A 64 -26.24 0.09 11.42
N ASP A 65 -25.03 -0.48 11.38
CA ASP A 65 -24.39 -1.07 12.56
C ASP A 65 -24.06 0.02 13.58
N LEU A 66 -23.58 1.19 13.13
CA LEU A 66 -23.32 2.33 14.02
C LEU A 66 -24.60 2.83 14.72
N ILE A 67 -25.71 2.91 13.99
CA ILE A 67 -27.00 3.34 14.56
C ILE A 67 -27.48 2.32 15.58
N LYS A 68 -27.37 1.03 15.28
CA LYS A 68 -27.77 -0.05 16.18
C LYS A 68 -26.95 -0.03 17.48
N ASP A 69 -25.63 0.06 17.37
CA ASP A 69 -24.73 0.14 18.53
C ASP A 69 -25.04 1.35 19.40
N ARG A 70 -25.33 2.50 18.76
CA ARG A 70 -25.70 3.72 19.48
C ARG A 70 -27.04 3.58 20.20
N LEU A 71 -28.03 2.95 19.57
CA LEU A 71 -29.33 2.67 20.19
C LEU A 71 -29.20 1.71 21.36
N GLU A 72 -28.40 0.65 21.23
CA GLU A 72 -28.17 -0.32 22.29
C GLU A 72 -27.46 0.32 23.49
N THR A 73 -26.40 1.09 23.23
CA THR A 73 -25.70 1.87 24.27
C THR A 73 -26.66 2.82 24.99
N THR A 74 -27.49 3.55 24.24
CA THR A 74 -28.45 4.51 24.83
C THR A 74 -29.51 3.79 25.66
N ARG A 75 -30.01 2.64 25.20
CA ARG A 75 -30.95 1.81 25.94
C ARG A 75 -30.35 1.36 27.27
N ASP A 76 -29.11 0.89 27.26
CA ASP A 76 -28.43 0.40 28.46
C ASP A 76 -28.12 1.52 29.46
N GLU A 77 -27.81 2.72 28.98
CA GLU A 77 -27.70 3.91 29.83
C GLU A 77 -29.03 4.25 30.50
N ILE A 78 -30.14 4.29 29.74
CA ILE A 78 -31.48 4.54 30.28
C ILE A 78 -31.85 3.48 31.30
N ARG A 79 -31.58 2.20 30.97
CA ARG A 79 -31.80 1.05 31.85
C ARG A 79 -31.10 1.21 33.19
N THR A 80 -29.84 1.66 33.15
CA THR A 80 -29.01 1.90 34.33
C THR A 80 -29.57 3.04 35.17
N ARG A 81 -29.90 4.19 34.55
CA ARG A 81 -30.46 5.34 35.25
C ARG A 81 -31.82 5.06 35.91
N LEU A 82 -32.69 4.30 35.23
CA LEU A 82 -33.98 3.90 35.79
C LEU A 82 -33.81 2.97 36.99
N ARG A 83 -32.87 2.01 36.91
CA ARG A 83 -32.52 1.14 38.04
C ARG A 83 -31.97 1.93 39.22
N ASP A 84 -31.09 2.89 38.99
CA ASP A 84 -30.52 3.74 40.04
C ASP A 84 -31.58 4.61 40.71
N ALA A 85 -32.57 5.08 39.93
CA ALA A 85 -33.75 5.78 40.43
C ALA A 85 -34.80 4.85 41.10
N LYS A 86 -34.54 3.53 41.16
CA LYS A 86 -35.46 2.49 41.65
C LYS A 86 -36.81 2.47 40.91
N ILE A 87 -36.83 2.88 39.65
CA ILE A 87 -38.01 2.85 38.79
C ILE A 87 -38.04 1.51 38.06
N GLY A 88 -39.11 0.72 38.29
CA GLY A 88 -39.34 -0.51 37.54
C GLY A 88 -39.65 -0.20 36.08
N TYR A 89 -38.97 -0.88 35.16
CA TYR A 89 -39.22 -0.79 33.73
C TYR A 89 -39.39 -2.19 33.14
N THR A 90 -40.23 -2.29 32.11
CA THR A 90 -40.45 -3.48 31.31
C THR A 90 -40.09 -3.14 29.87
N GLY A 91 -39.01 -3.74 29.37
CA GLY A 91 -38.47 -3.47 28.02
C GLY A 91 -37.09 -4.06 27.83
#